data_AF-A0A1C5NAV2-F1
#
_entry.id   AF-A0A1C5NAV2-F1
#
_cell.length_a   1.000
_cell.length_b   1.000
_cell.length_c   1.000
_cell.angle_alpha   90.00
_cell.angle_beta   90.00
_cell.angle_gamma   90.00
#
_symmetry.space_group_name_H-M   'P 1'
#
loop_
_entity.id
_entity.type
_entity.pdbx_description
1 polymer ?
#
loop_
_entity_poly.entity_id
_entity_poly.type
_entity_poly.pdbx_seq_one_letter_code
_entity_poly.pdbx_strand_id
1 'polypeptide(L)'
;MRADSLEIENLHPIVETTKELDKMWLYCIIGIIIFFICLIGMLWTYFHSERLDLKRHLQQKGKEPDFKNIMDSAFRAKKLYDELKGKCHPDNFSTNLILFDKATEIFALIVENKYNYRELILLKERAEKELNINI
;
A
#
# COMPACT_ATOMS: atom_id res chain seq x y z
N MET A 1 74.61 14.13 22.87
CA MET A 1 73.83 15.25 23.42
C MET A 1 73.28 16.20 22.36
N ARG A 2 74.05 16.67 21.33
CA ARG A 2 73.51 17.57 20.28
C ARG A 2 72.75 16.86 19.14
N ALA A 3 73.08 15.59 18.86
CA ALA A 3 72.39 14.80 17.84
C ALA A 3 70.97 14.43 18.28
N ASP A 4 70.82 13.96 19.53
CA ASP A 4 69.52 13.56 20.10
C ASP A 4 68.52 14.74 20.18
N SER A 5 69.01 15.97 20.43
CA SER A 5 68.14 17.16 20.47
C SER A 5 67.62 17.56 19.09
N LEU A 6 68.41 17.35 18.02
CA LEU A 6 67.99 17.64 16.65
C LEU A 6 66.98 16.62 16.13
N GLU A 7 67.09 15.36 16.54
CA GLU A 7 66.09 14.34 16.19
C GLU A 7 64.74 14.62 16.86
N ILE A 8 64.74 15.03 18.13
CA ILE A 8 63.51 15.38 18.87
C ILE A 8 62.82 16.61 18.28
N GLU A 9 63.58 17.63 17.86
CA GLU A 9 63.04 18.85 17.23
C GLU A 9 62.37 18.56 15.88
N ASN A 10 62.89 17.61 15.11
CA ASN A 10 62.29 17.18 13.84
C ASN A 10 61.09 16.24 14.01
N LEU A 11 60.98 15.51 15.12
CA LEU A 11 59.83 14.62 15.38
C LEU A 11 58.58 15.37 15.83
N HIS A 12 58.73 16.48 16.56
CA HIS A 12 57.60 17.25 17.10
C HIS A 12 56.57 17.70 16.03
N PRO A 13 56.97 18.34 14.91
CA PRO A 13 56.01 18.77 13.90
C PRO A 13 55.35 17.60 13.17
N ILE A 14 56.04 16.46 13.02
CA ILE A 14 55.48 15.26 12.38
C ILE A 14 54.40 14.66 13.26
N VAL A 15 54.65 14.53 14.57
CA VAL A 15 53.69 14.00 15.54
C VAL A 15 52.48 14.92 15.71
N GLU A 16 52.67 16.23 15.63
CA GLU A 16 51.56 17.19 15.69
C GLU A 16 50.71 17.14 14.41
N THR A 17 51.35 17.01 13.25
CA THR A 17 50.67 16.83 11.95
C THR A 17 49.87 15.53 11.88
N THR A 18 50.39 14.41 12.42
CA THR A 18 49.65 13.15 12.45
C THR A 18 48.45 13.20 13.40
N LYS A 19 48.55 13.89 14.54
CA LYS A 19 47.43 14.09 15.47
C LYS A 19 46.30 14.92 14.86
N GLU A 20 46.64 15.97 14.10
CA GLU A 20 45.63 16.77 13.41
C GLU A 20 44.99 16.00 12.24
N LEU A 21 45.78 15.18 11.53
CA LEU A 21 45.27 14.30 10.48
C LEU A 21 44.30 13.24 11.04
N ASP A 22 44.62 12.63 12.19
CA ASP A 22 43.78 11.64 12.86
C ASP A 22 42.45 12.25 13.33
N LYS A 23 42.45 13.49 13.84
CA LYS A 23 41.22 14.20 14.21
C LYS A 23 40.31 14.43 13.00
N MET A 24 40.87 14.86 11.87
CA MET A 24 40.10 15.08 10.64
C MET A 24 39.46 13.79 10.12
N TRP A 25 40.19 12.67 10.16
CA TRP A 25 39.65 11.36 9.79
C TRP A 25 38.53 10.89 10.72
N LEU A 26 38.64 11.14 12.03
CA LEU A 26 37.59 10.80 12.99
C LEU A 26 36.29 11.57 12.71
N TYR A 27 36.35 12.87 12.41
CA TYR A 27 35.16 13.64 12.06
C TYR A 27 34.50 13.17 10.75
N CYS A 28 35.29 12.74 9.75
CA CYS A 28 34.76 12.15 8.52
C CYS A 28 33.96 10.86 8.80
N ILE A 29 34.47 9.99 9.67
CA ILE A 29 33.78 8.74 10.04
C ILE A 29 32.47 9.04 10.79
N ILE A 30 32.50 9.98 11.74
CA ILE A 30 31.31 10.40 12.49
C ILE A 30 30.23 10.97 11.55
N GLY A 31 30.62 11.80 10.58
CA GLY A 31 29.70 12.35 9.59
C GLY A 31 29.01 11.27 8.74
N ILE A 32 29.75 10.25 8.33
CA ILE A 32 29.21 9.12 7.57
C ILE A 32 28.21 8.32 8.43
N ILE A 33 28.53 8.05 9.69
CA ILE A 33 27.63 7.31 10.60
C ILE A 33 26.32 8.08 10.80
N ILE A 34 26.37 9.40 11.03
CA ILE A 34 25.18 10.23 11.18
C ILE A 34 24.35 10.22 9.89
N PHE A 35 24.99 10.30 8.73
CA PHE A 35 24.30 10.23 7.44
C PHE A 35 23.56 8.91 7.25
N PHE A 36 24.19 7.77 7.58
CA PHE A 36 23.54 6.47 7.53
C PHE A 36 22.40 6.34 8.54
N ILE A 37 22.56 6.84 9.76
CA ILE A 37 21.49 6.85 10.78
C ILE A 37 20.30 7.70 10.30
N CYS A 38 20.55 8.88 9.73
CA CYS A 38 19.52 9.72 9.13
C CYS A 38 18.82 9.01 7.96
N LEU A 39 19.58 8.34 7.09
CA LEU A 39 19.02 7.62 5.93
C LEU A 39 18.15 6.45 6.37
N ILE A 40 18.60 5.66 7.34
CA ILE A 40 17.84 4.54 7.92
C ILE A 40 16.60 5.05 8.67
N GLY A 41 16.74 6.11 9.47
CA GLY A 41 15.64 6.74 10.19
C GLY A 41 14.58 7.31 9.24
N MET A 42 15.00 7.97 8.16
CA MET A 42 14.11 8.49 7.13
C MET A 42 13.37 7.33 6.42
N LEU A 43 14.09 6.27 6.04
CA LEU A 43 13.47 5.05 5.49
C LEU A 43 12.46 4.42 6.45
N TRP A 44 12.79 4.35 7.73
CA TRP A 44 11.89 3.84 8.76
C TRP A 44 10.64 4.69 8.89
N THR A 45 10.77 6.02 8.98
CA THR A 45 9.61 6.92 9.05
C THR A 45 8.74 6.85 7.81
N TYR A 46 9.36 6.79 6.63
CA TYR A 46 8.65 6.65 5.35
C TYR A 46 7.84 5.35 5.31
N PHE A 47 8.43 4.23 5.74
CA PHE A 47 7.78 2.93 5.67
C PHE A 47 6.81 2.64 6.83
N HIS A 48 7.02 3.24 8.00
CA HIS A 48 6.21 2.99 9.19
C HIS A 48 4.79 3.58 9.08
N SER A 49 4.62 4.66 8.33
CA SER A 49 3.33 5.34 8.14
C SER A 49 2.26 4.41 7.55
N GLU A 50 2.61 3.53 6.60
CA GLU A 50 1.63 2.69 5.90
C GLU A 50 1.25 1.42 6.69
N ARG A 51 2.13 0.94 7.59
CA ARG A 51 1.91 -0.31 8.34
C ARG A 51 0.92 -0.15 9.50
N LEU A 52 0.78 1.05 10.05
CA LEU A 52 -0.14 1.34 11.14
C LEU A 52 -1.60 1.39 10.67
N ASP A 53 -1.86 2.02 9.53
CA ASP A 53 -3.22 2.12 8.99
C ASP A 53 -3.72 0.77 8.47
N LEU A 54 -2.88 -0.02 7.81
CA LEU A 54 -3.25 -1.36 7.37
C LEU A 54 -3.60 -2.27 8.57
N LYS A 55 -2.81 -2.21 9.65
CA LYS A 55 -3.12 -2.97 10.88
C LYS A 55 -4.43 -2.52 11.53
N ARG A 56 -4.72 -1.21 11.55
CA ARG A 56 -5.99 -0.68 12.10
C ARG A 56 -7.19 -1.14 11.28
N HIS A 57 -7.11 -1.10 9.95
CA HIS A 57 -8.19 -1.57 9.08
C HIS A 57 -8.42 -3.10 9.15
N LEU A 58 -7.35 -3.88 9.37
CA LEU A 58 -7.45 -5.33 9.54
C LEU A 58 -8.03 -5.71 10.91
N GLN A 59 -7.64 -5.01 11.99
CA GLN A 59 -8.15 -5.29 13.34
C GLN A 59 -9.62 -4.87 13.53
N GLN A 60 -10.07 -3.79 12.90
CA GLN A 60 -11.48 -3.36 12.98
C GLN A 60 -12.45 -4.35 12.34
N LYS A 61 -11.99 -5.20 11.40
CA LYS A 61 -12.88 -6.11 10.68
C LYS A 61 -13.16 -7.44 11.37
N GLY A 62 -12.43 -7.82 12.43
CA GLY A 62 -12.72 -8.97 13.34
C GLY A 62 -12.96 -10.35 12.69
N LYS A 63 -13.00 -10.42 11.37
CA LYS A 63 -13.21 -11.59 10.53
C LYS A 63 -11.87 -11.89 9.90
N GLU A 64 -11.50 -13.17 9.92
CA GLU A 64 -10.39 -13.65 9.13
C GLU A 64 -10.52 -13.12 7.69
N PRO A 65 -9.42 -12.65 7.09
CA PRO A 65 -9.44 -12.18 5.71
C PRO A 65 -10.00 -13.29 4.82
N ASP A 66 -11.16 -13.03 4.21
CA ASP A 66 -11.76 -13.92 3.21
C ASP A 66 -10.93 -13.86 1.94
N PHE A 67 -9.79 -14.56 1.95
CA PHE A 67 -8.84 -14.63 0.84
C PHE A 67 -9.51 -15.08 -0.45
N LYS A 68 -10.54 -15.91 -0.35
CA LYS A 68 -11.32 -16.36 -1.49
C LYS A 68 -12.11 -15.20 -2.10
N ASN A 69 -12.83 -14.41 -1.30
CA ASN A 69 -13.51 -13.22 -1.81
C ASN A 69 -12.53 -12.17 -2.34
N ILE A 70 -11.37 -11.98 -1.71
CA ILE A 70 -10.35 -11.04 -2.18
C ILE A 70 -9.81 -11.48 -3.56
N MET A 71 -9.48 -12.76 -3.70
CA MET A 71 -9.00 -13.35 -4.96
C MET A 71 -10.09 -13.29 -6.05
N ASP A 72 -11.30 -13.75 -5.73
CA ASP A 72 -12.43 -13.70 -6.66
C ASP A 72 -12.76 -12.25 -7.05
N SER A 73 -12.61 -11.28 -6.13
CA SER A 73 -12.81 -9.86 -6.43
C SER A 73 -11.75 -9.29 -7.37
N ALA A 74 -10.48 -9.67 -7.19
CA ALA A 74 -9.40 -9.22 -8.06
C ALA A 74 -9.54 -9.75 -9.51
N PHE A 75 -9.98 -10.99 -9.67
CA PHE A 75 -9.95 -11.67 -10.98
C PHE A 75 -11.32 -11.83 -11.65
N ARG A 76 -12.42 -11.91 -10.88
CA ARG A 76 -13.75 -12.31 -11.38
C ARG A 76 -14.83 -11.24 -11.21
N ALA A 77 -14.68 -10.28 -10.30
CA ALA A 77 -15.66 -9.21 -10.11
C ALA A 77 -15.91 -8.42 -11.39
N LYS A 78 -14.87 -8.05 -12.14
CA LYS A 78 -15.01 -7.31 -13.39
C LYS A 78 -15.88 -8.05 -14.41
N LYS A 79 -15.61 -9.35 -14.62
CA LYS A 79 -16.37 -10.17 -15.57
C LYS A 79 -17.84 -10.26 -15.16
N LEU A 80 -18.11 -10.57 -13.89
CA LEU A 80 -19.47 -10.68 -13.36
C LEU A 80 -20.21 -9.34 -13.42
N TYR A 81 -19.52 -8.23 -13.12
CA TYR A 81 -20.07 -6.88 -13.24
C TYR A 81 -20.45 -6.54 -14.67
N ASP A 82 -19.58 -6.82 -15.66
CA ASP A 82 -19.87 -6.52 -17.06
C ASP A 82 -21.08 -7.33 -17.58
N GLU A 83 -21.21 -8.60 -17.18
CA GLU A 83 -22.37 -9.45 -17.47
C GLU A 83 -23.66 -8.91 -16.83
N LEU A 84 -23.61 -8.58 -15.53
CA LEU A 84 -24.74 -8.01 -14.79
C LEU A 84 -25.15 -6.65 -15.33
N LYS A 85 -24.19 -5.79 -15.68
CA LYS A 85 -24.44 -4.45 -16.22
C LYS A 85 -25.20 -4.52 -17.55
N GLY A 86 -24.84 -5.46 -18.43
CA GLY A 86 -25.53 -5.63 -19.71
C GLY A 86 -26.96 -6.14 -19.54
N LYS A 87 -27.14 -7.17 -18.70
CA LYS A 87 -28.43 -7.86 -18.53
C LYS A 87 -29.41 -7.09 -17.63
N CYS A 88 -28.92 -6.47 -16.56
CA CYS A 88 -29.75 -5.73 -15.59
C CYS A 88 -29.91 -4.25 -15.94
N HIS A 89 -29.59 -3.81 -17.16
CA HIS A 89 -29.78 -2.42 -17.55
C HIS A 89 -31.28 -2.06 -17.53
N PRO A 90 -31.70 -0.95 -16.92
CA PRO A 90 -33.12 -0.59 -16.80
C PRO A 90 -33.82 -0.46 -18.16
N ASP A 91 -33.11 -0.04 -19.21
CA ASP A 91 -33.64 0.02 -20.58
C ASP A 91 -34.20 -1.32 -21.08
N ASN A 92 -33.65 -2.46 -20.63
CA ASN A 92 -34.13 -3.80 -21.01
C ASN A 92 -35.54 -4.07 -20.46
N PHE A 93 -35.99 -3.31 -19.47
CA PHE A 93 -37.29 -3.46 -18.78
C PHE A 93 -38.21 -2.25 -18.98
N SER A 94 -37.88 -1.36 -19.90
CA SER A 94 -38.63 -0.13 -20.21
C SER A 94 -40.12 -0.34 -20.50
N THR A 95 -40.52 -1.53 -20.93
CA THR A 95 -41.93 -1.90 -21.19
C THR A 95 -42.76 -2.13 -19.92
N ASN A 96 -42.13 -2.41 -18.77
CA ASN A 96 -42.81 -2.69 -17.50
C ASN A 96 -42.29 -1.78 -16.39
N LEU A 97 -43.09 -0.80 -15.97
CA LEU A 97 -42.71 0.21 -14.97
C LEU A 97 -42.21 -0.41 -13.64
N ILE A 98 -42.88 -1.46 -13.16
CA ILE A 98 -42.50 -2.15 -11.91
C ILE A 98 -41.15 -2.86 -12.05
N LEU A 99 -40.86 -3.47 -13.20
CA LEU A 99 -39.59 -4.14 -13.45
C LEU A 99 -38.48 -3.11 -13.72
N PHE A 100 -38.81 -1.99 -14.35
CA PHE A 100 -37.91 -0.87 -14.57
C PHE A 100 -37.40 -0.28 -13.24
N ASP A 101 -38.29 -0.02 -12.28
CA ASP A 101 -37.90 0.50 -10.97
C ASP A 101 -36.98 -0.46 -10.22
N LYS A 102 -37.31 -1.75 -10.23
CA LYS A 102 -36.47 -2.80 -9.62
C LYS A 102 -35.13 -2.94 -10.32
N ALA A 103 -35.11 -2.93 -11.65
CA ALA A 103 -33.88 -2.98 -12.43
C ALA A 103 -32.99 -1.77 -12.14
N THR A 104 -33.59 -0.59 -11.99
CA THR A 104 -32.87 0.65 -11.64
C THR A 104 -32.22 0.55 -10.26
N GLU A 105 -32.95 0.07 -9.26
CA GLU A 105 -32.41 -0.16 -7.90
C GLU A 105 -31.26 -1.17 -7.92
N ILE A 106 -31.48 -2.33 -8.54
CA ILE A 106 -30.49 -3.41 -8.63
C ILE A 106 -29.25 -2.94 -9.41
N PHE A 107 -29.44 -2.20 -10.50
CA PHE A 107 -28.35 -1.66 -11.31
C PHE A 107 -27.51 -0.64 -10.53
N ALA A 108 -28.15 0.23 -9.75
CA ALA A 108 -27.43 1.16 -8.87
C ALA A 108 -26.54 0.41 -7.86
N LEU A 109 -27.09 -0.65 -7.23
CA LEU A 109 -26.34 -1.49 -6.28
C LEU A 109 -25.19 -2.26 -6.95
N ILE A 110 -25.36 -2.72 -8.19
CA ILE A 110 -24.30 -3.38 -8.98
C ILE A 110 -23.16 -2.40 -9.28
N VAL A 111 -23.47 -1.15 -9.63
CA VAL A 111 -22.48 -0.09 -9.89
C VAL A 111 -21.71 0.27 -8.62
N GLU A 112 -22.40 0.38 -7.49
CA GLU A 112 -21.78 0.66 -6.18
C GLU A 112 -20.83 -0.48 -5.74
N ASN A 113 -21.21 -1.73 -6.00
CA ASN A 113 -20.46 -2.92 -5.56
C ASN A 113 -19.56 -3.53 -6.65
N LYS A 114 -19.17 -2.74 -7.66
CA LYS A 114 -18.38 -3.19 -8.84
C LYS A 114 -17.16 -4.06 -8.52
N TYR A 115 -16.49 -3.82 -7.39
CA TYR A 115 -15.27 -4.53 -6.98
C TYR A 115 -15.50 -5.59 -5.91
N ASN A 116 -16.73 -5.82 -5.47
CA ASN A 116 -17.06 -6.77 -4.40
C ASN A 116 -17.76 -7.99 -4.99
N TYR A 117 -17.00 -9.05 -5.24
CA TYR A 117 -17.51 -10.25 -5.92
C TYR A 117 -18.66 -10.92 -5.18
N ARG A 118 -18.60 -10.98 -3.85
CA ARG A 118 -19.66 -11.56 -3.02
C ARG A 118 -20.98 -10.81 -3.16
N GLU A 119 -20.96 -9.49 -3.11
CA GLU A 119 -22.18 -8.68 -3.28
C GLU A 119 -22.73 -8.81 -4.69
N LEU A 120 -21.86 -8.87 -5.71
CA LEU A 120 -22.29 -9.13 -7.09
C LEU A 120 -22.98 -10.49 -7.26
N ILE A 121 -22.57 -11.54 -6.52
CA ILE A 121 -23.28 -12.83 -6.52
C ILE A 121 -24.68 -12.69 -5.91
N LEU A 122 -24.81 -11.99 -4.78
CA LEU A 122 -26.11 -11.79 -4.13
C LEU A 122 -27.05 -10.97 -5.02
N LEU A 123 -26.51 -9.93 -5.66
CA LEU A 123 -27.24 -9.11 -6.62
C LEU A 123 -27.62 -9.90 -7.87
N LYS A 124 -26.77 -10.82 -8.34
CA LYS A 124 -27.12 -11.78 -9.40
C LYS A 124 -28.35 -12.61 -9.01
N GLU A 125 -28.32 -13.25 -7.84
CA GLU A 125 -29.44 -14.08 -7.38
C GLU A 125 -30.74 -13.27 -7.21
N ARG A 126 -30.62 -12.04 -6.69
CA ARG A 126 -31.75 -11.09 -6.59
C ARG A 126 -32.30 -10.73 -7.97
N ALA A 127 -31.44 -10.44 -8.93
CA ALA A 127 -31.83 -10.11 -10.29
C ALA A 127 -32.50 -11.30 -11.00
N GLU A 128 -32.01 -12.52 -10.82
CA GLU A 128 -32.65 -13.73 -11.35
C GLU A 128 -34.06 -13.92 -10.79
N LYS A 129 -34.27 -13.68 -9.48
CA LYS A 129 -35.58 -13.81 -8.83
C LYS A 129 -36.55 -12.69 -9.19
N GLU A 130 -36.09 -11.44 -9.19
CA GLU A 130 -36.97 -10.27 -9.30
C GLU A 130 -37.19 -9.81 -10.75
N LEU A 131 -36.19 -10.01 -11.62
CA LEU A 131 -36.24 -9.60 -13.03
C LEU A 131 -36.42 -10.81 -13.97
N ASN A 132 -36.42 -12.04 -13.43
CA ASN A 132 -36.59 -13.29 -14.18
C ASN A 132 -35.62 -13.43 -15.37
N ILE A 133 -34.39 -12.96 -15.20
CA ILE A 133 -33.31 -13.03 -16.19
C ILE A 133 -32.38 -14.20 -15.88
N ASN A 134 -31.81 -14.81 -16.92
CA ASN A 134 -30.82 -15.87 -16.78
C ASN A 134 -29.42 -15.30 -17.06
N ILE A 135 -28.55 -15.27 -16.04
CA ILE A 135 -27.24 -14.62 -16.08
C ILE A 135 -26.11 -15.61 -16.30
#